data_AF-A0A817EDS7-F1
#
_entry.id   AF-A0A817EDS7-F1
#
_cell.length_a   1.000
_cell.length_b   1.000
_cell.length_c   1.000
_cell.angle_alpha   90.00
_cell.angle_beta   90.00
_cell.angle_gamma   90.00
#
_symmetry.space_group_name_H-M   'P 1'
#
loop_
_entity.id
_entity.type
_entity.pdbx_description
1 polymer ?
#
loop_
_entity_poly.entity_id
_entity_poly.type
_entity_poly.pdbx_seq_one_letter_code
_entity_poly.pdbx_strand_id
1 'polypeptide(L)'
;MTKYFQRPYHRPDVYTILRYYTGFGRYDDDFVDRLSRHYSVLIFSIFILIVSSVQFVGKPISCFTPASFTGAHITYTDYVCWISDTYFISFDKDIPEANDFELRQGSHVIRFYQYVPFILMLQTFGFFLPGFFWRRGSSHLGLSLQKYLDQLHMSRHLLLESPSYRRELIRNVAIRLDQYFRMRPRTMLPKLTIFYLFIKLTYLINILIQLICLHYFMNFNFDIKDLVDRFIIYSNTVRHTSLQFPTNVLCDFICSEL
;
A
#
# COMPACT_ATOMS: atom_id res chain seq x y z
N MET A 1 -20.83 16.06 50.29
CA MET A 1 -20.50 14.69 49.83
C MET A 1 -20.32 14.69 48.32
N THR A 2 -19.07 14.81 47.88
CA THR A 2 -18.62 14.73 46.49
C THR A 2 -18.70 13.27 46.03
N LYS A 3 -19.71 12.92 45.22
CA LYS A 3 -19.72 11.64 44.50
C LYS A 3 -18.65 11.70 43.40
N TYR A 4 -17.51 11.06 43.67
CA TYR A 4 -16.52 10.73 42.65
C TYR A 4 -17.18 9.83 41.61
N PHE A 5 -17.40 10.39 40.41
CA PHE A 5 -17.88 9.65 39.25
C PHE A 5 -16.73 8.75 38.76
N GLN A 6 -16.62 7.54 39.32
CA GLN A 6 -15.74 6.50 38.79
C GLN A 6 -16.19 6.18 37.36
N ARG A 7 -15.42 6.63 36.36
CA ARG A 7 -15.59 6.16 34.97
C ARG A 7 -15.24 4.67 34.95
N PRO A 8 -16.13 3.77 34.49
CA PRO A 8 -15.80 2.36 34.38
C PRO A 8 -14.64 2.17 33.38
N TYR A 9 -13.66 1.35 33.77
CA TYR A 9 -12.55 0.93 32.90
C TYR A 9 -13.12 -0.01 31.83
N HIS A 10 -13.60 0.58 30.72
CA HIS A 10 -14.11 -0.16 29.59
C HIS A 10 -12.94 -0.71 28.78
N ARG A 11 -12.89 -2.03 28.54
CA ARG A 11 -11.91 -2.61 27.61
C ARG A 11 -12.05 -1.91 26.26
N PRO A 12 -10.95 -1.52 25.61
CA PRO A 12 -11.03 -0.90 24.30
C PRO A 12 -11.61 -1.92 23.32
N ASP A 13 -12.76 -1.57 22.72
CA ASP A 13 -13.37 -2.34 21.64
C ASP A 13 -12.38 -2.52 20.48
N VAL A 14 -12.47 -3.63 19.75
CA VAL A 14 -11.65 -3.92 18.56
C VAL A 14 -11.72 -2.75 17.59
N TYR A 15 -12.89 -2.13 17.44
CA TYR A 15 -13.05 -0.92 16.64
C TYR A 15 -12.19 0.24 17.15
N THR A 16 -12.08 0.43 18.46
CA THR A 16 -11.26 1.49 19.07
C THR A 16 -9.76 1.22 18.87
N ILE A 17 -9.35 -0.04 18.97
CA ILE A 17 -7.97 -0.47 18.71
C ILE A 17 -7.64 -0.29 17.23
N LEU A 18 -8.52 -0.76 16.34
CA LEU A 18 -8.36 -0.61 14.89
C LEU A 18 -8.30 0.88 14.55
N ARG A 19 -9.24 1.69 15.02
CA ARG A 19 -9.23 3.17 14.86
C ARG A 19 -7.96 3.81 15.43
N TYR A 20 -7.41 3.26 16.52
CA TYR A 20 -6.14 3.72 17.07
C TYR A 20 -4.97 3.44 16.13
N TYR A 21 -4.83 2.20 15.64
CA TYR A 21 -3.70 1.76 14.82
C TYR A 21 -3.84 2.07 13.33
N THR A 22 -5.02 1.92 12.73
CA THR A 22 -5.23 2.25 11.32
C THR A 22 -5.48 3.74 11.14
N GLY A 23 -6.00 4.43 12.16
CA GLY A 23 -6.43 5.84 12.11
C GLY A 23 -7.72 6.07 11.32
N PHE A 24 -8.45 5.01 10.96
CA PHE A 24 -9.68 5.10 10.18
C PHE A 24 -10.73 5.96 10.91
N GLY A 25 -11.25 7.00 10.26
CA GLY A 25 -12.24 7.91 10.86
C GLY A 25 -11.66 8.92 11.87
N ARG A 26 -10.36 9.24 11.78
CA ARG A 26 -9.75 10.38 12.48
C ARG A 26 -9.72 11.64 11.62
N TYR A 27 -9.75 12.79 12.28
CA TYR A 27 -9.89 14.11 11.65
C TYR A 27 -8.74 15.07 11.93
N ASP A 28 -7.71 14.62 12.65
CA ASP A 28 -6.51 15.41 12.96
C ASP A 28 -5.44 15.37 11.87
N ASP A 29 -5.65 14.57 10.81
CA ASP A 29 -4.71 14.42 9.70
C ASP A 29 -5.13 15.24 8.47
N ASP A 30 -4.14 15.77 7.75
CA ASP A 30 -4.32 16.44 6.46
C ASP A 30 -4.78 15.46 5.38
N PHE A 31 -5.34 15.98 4.29
CA PHE A 31 -5.76 15.15 3.16
C PHE A 31 -4.64 14.24 2.63
N VAL A 32 -3.42 14.79 2.51
CA VAL A 32 -2.24 14.06 2.02
C VAL A 32 -1.87 12.88 2.92
N ASP A 33 -1.98 13.04 4.24
CA ASP A 33 -1.69 11.96 5.19
C ASP A 33 -2.75 10.86 5.11
N ARG A 34 -4.01 11.24 4.88
CA ARG A 34 -5.09 10.28 4.68
C ARG A 34 -4.92 9.50 3.38
N LEU A 35 -4.48 10.17 2.31
CA LEU A 35 -4.13 9.52 1.05
C LEU A 35 -3.09 8.43 1.28
N SER A 36 -1.99 8.78 1.92
CA SER A 36 -0.87 7.86 2.12
C SER A 36 -1.18 6.72 3.11
N ARG A 37 -1.72 7.02 4.29
CA ARG A 37 -1.87 6.04 5.37
C ARG A 37 -3.19 5.27 5.35
N HIS A 38 -4.26 5.85 4.80
CA HIS A 38 -5.57 5.19 4.77
C HIS A 38 -5.90 4.66 3.38
N TYR A 39 -5.94 5.56 2.38
CA TYR A 39 -6.40 5.17 1.06
C TYR A 39 -5.40 4.23 0.38
N SER A 40 -4.09 4.53 0.39
CA SER A 40 -3.10 3.62 -0.20
C SER A 40 -3.07 2.26 0.51
N VAL A 41 -3.08 2.24 1.85
CA VAL A 41 -3.12 0.97 2.63
C VAL A 41 -4.36 0.16 2.29
N LEU A 42 -5.54 0.78 2.20
CA LEU A 42 -6.79 0.12 1.85
C LEU A 42 -6.77 -0.42 0.42
N ILE A 43 -6.32 0.39 -0.53
CA ILE A 43 -6.21 0.01 -1.95
C ILE A 43 -5.24 -1.17 -2.09
N PHE A 44 -4.05 -1.10 -1.50
CA PHE A 44 -3.10 -2.20 -1.57
C PHE A 44 -3.59 -3.45 -0.85
N SER A 45 -4.28 -3.32 0.28
CA SER A 45 -4.90 -4.46 0.96
C SER A 45 -5.92 -5.18 0.09
N ILE A 46 -6.76 -4.43 -0.65
CA ILE A 46 -7.71 -5.01 -1.61
C ILE A 46 -6.96 -5.72 -2.74
N PHE A 47 -5.93 -5.09 -3.32
CA PHE A 47 -5.13 -5.73 -4.37
C PHE A 47 -4.41 -6.99 -3.87
N ILE A 48 -3.89 -7.00 -2.65
CA ILE A 48 -3.31 -8.21 -2.04
C ILE A 48 -4.34 -9.33 -2.03
N LEU A 49 -5.57 -9.05 -1.57
CA LEU A 49 -6.63 -10.06 -1.51
C LEU A 49 -6.99 -10.59 -2.90
N ILE A 50 -7.17 -9.71 -3.88
CA ILE A 50 -7.52 -10.10 -5.25
C ILE A 50 -6.39 -10.92 -5.88
N VAL A 51 -5.16 -10.41 -5.89
CA VAL A 51 -4.03 -11.08 -6.53
C VAL A 51 -3.73 -12.40 -5.84
N SER A 52 -3.74 -12.45 -4.50
CA SER A 52 -3.54 -13.70 -3.76
C SER A 52 -4.62 -14.72 -4.07
N SER A 53 -5.89 -14.30 -4.21
CA SER A 53 -6.96 -15.24 -4.57
C SER A 53 -6.72 -15.88 -5.94
N VAL A 54 -6.27 -15.11 -6.93
CA VAL A 54 -5.96 -15.61 -8.27
C VAL A 54 -4.71 -16.51 -8.26
N GLN A 55 -3.70 -16.16 -7.47
CA GLN A 55 -2.43 -16.90 -7.45
C GLN A 55 -2.46 -18.19 -6.63
N PHE A 56 -3.18 -18.23 -5.51
CA PHE A 56 -3.20 -19.40 -4.62
C PHE A 56 -4.39 -20.33 -4.86
N VAL A 57 -5.55 -19.79 -5.26
CA VAL A 57 -6.77 -20.60 -5.50
C VAL A 57 -6.99 -20.83 -7.00
N GLY A 58 -6.66 -19.84 -7.82
CA GLY A 58 -6.77 -19.92 -9.28
C GLY A 58 -5.59 -20.63 -9.94
N LYS A 59 -5.58 -20.57 -11.27
CA LYS A 59 -4.44 -21.00 -12.09
C LYS A 59 -3.67 -19.74 -12.54
N PRO A 60 -2.49 -19.45 -11.95
CA PRO A 60 -1.74 -18.24 -12.27
C PRO A 60 -1.14 -18.25 -13.68
N ILE A 61 -0.88 -19.44 -14.22
CA ILE A 61 -0.43 -19.68 -15.58
C ILE A 61 -1.18 -20.88 -16.17
N SER A 62 -1.31 -20.93 -17.49
CA SER A 62 -1.82 -22.10 -18.20
C SER A 62 -0.93 -22.37 -19.40
N CYS A 63 -0.31 -23.54 -19.42
CA CYS A 63 0.68 -23.91 -20.41
C CYS A 63 0.01 -24.54 -21.64
N PHE A 64 0.52 -24.20 -22.81
CA PHE A 64 0.18 -24.91 -24.05
C PHE A 64 1.03 -26.18 -24.13
N THR A 65 0.47 -27.31 -23.71
CA THR A 65 1.13 -28.62 -23.66
C THR A 65 0.76 -29.52 -24.86
N PRO A 66 1.61 -30.48 -25.25
CA PRO A 66 1.31 -31.41 -26.34
C PRO A 66 0.12 -32.33 -26.02
N ALA A 67 -0.57 -32.81 -27.06
CA ALA A 67 -1.80 -33.60 -26.93
C ALA A 67 -1.61 -34.98 -26.25
N SER A 68 -0.37 -35.47 -26.13
CA SER A 68 -0.05 -36.74 -25.44
C SER A 68 -0.10 -36.63 -23.92
N PHE A 69 -0.18 -35.43 -23.36
CA PHE A 69 -0.16 -35.22 -21.91
C PHE A 69 -1.52 -35.54 -21.27
N THR A 70 -1.47 -36.30 -20.18
CA THR A 70 -2.64 -36.54 -19.33
C THR A 70 -2.97 -35.28 -18.51
N GLY A 71 -4.18 -35.19 -17.94
CA GLY A 71 -4.54 -34.04 -17.10
C GLY A 71 -3.60 -33.81 -15.90
N ALA A 72 -2.99 -34.88 -15.38
CA ALA A 72 -1.97 -34.79 -14.33
C ALA A 72 -0.67 -34.17 -14.86
N HIS A 73 -0.23 -34.55 -16.06
CA HIS A 73 0.96 -33.96 -16.69
C HIS A 73 0.76 -32.47 -16.99
N ILE A 74 -0.42 -32.07 -17.48
CA ILE A 74 -0.75 -30.66 -17.73
C ILE A 74 -0.65 -29.86 -16.42
N THR A 75 -1.25 -30.37 -15.35
CA THR A 75 -1.23 -29.71 -14.03
C THR A 75 0.19 -29.62 -13.49
N TYR A 76 1.01 -30.66 -13.66
CA TYR A 76 2.43 -30.63 -13.29
C TYR A 76 3.20 -29.57 -14.08
N THR A 77 3.02 -29.51 -15.40
CA THR A 77 3.66 -28.51 -16.25
C THR A 77 3.26 -27.08 -15.85
N ASP A 78 1.97 -26.83 -15.58
CA ASP A 78 1.48 -25.54 -15.11
C ASP A 78 2.21 -25.11 -13.81
N TYR A 79 2.36 -26.02 -12.84
CA TYR A 79 3.04 -25.72 -11.57
C TYR A 79 4.54 -25.50 -11.74
N VAL A 80 5.22 -26.37 -12.50
CA VAL A 80 6.67 -26.24 -12.74
C VAL A 80 6.97 -24.94 -13.46
N CYS A 81 6.19 -24.61 -14.50
CA CYS A 81 6.39 -23.36 -15.22
C CYS A 81 6.03 -22.12 -14.41
N TRP A 82 5.10 -22.23 -13.46
CA TRP A 82 4.81 -21.13 -12.56
C TRP A 82 5.96 -20.83 -11.59
N ILE A 83 6.65 -21.85 -11.07
CA ILE A 83 7.74 -21.65 -10.10
C ILE A 83 9.11 -21.44 -10.75
N SER A 84 9.30 -21.92 -11.98
CA SER A 84 10.53 -21.75 -12.75
C SER A 84 10.62 -20.37 -13.41
N ASP A 85 11.81 -20.05 -13.89
CA ASP A 85 12.05 -18.83 -14.65
C ASP A 85 11.39 -18.87 -16.02
N THR A 86 10.55 -17.87 -16.30
CA THR A 86 9.96 -17.67 -17.62
C THR A 86 10.63 -16.51 -18.33
N TYR A 87 10.71 -16.57 -19.65
CA TYR A 87 11.33 -15.53 -20.46
C TYR A 87 10.46 -15.20 -21.68
N PHE A 88 10.59 -13.98 -22.17
CA PHE A 88 9.88 -13.53 -23.36
C PHE A 88 10.81 -13.40 -24.55
N ILE A 89 10.37 -13.95 -25.68
CA ILE A 89 10.99 -13.80 -27.00
C ILE A 89 9.92 -13.22 -27.93
N SER A 90 10.30 -12.22 -28.74
CA SER A 90 9.40 -11.66 -29.75
C SER A 90 9.03 -12.73 -30.77
N PHE A 91 7.76 -12.78 -31.19
CA PHE A 91 7.28 -13.75 -32.18
C PHE A 91 7.98 -13.67 -33.54
N ASP A 92 8.66 -12.55 -33.83
CA ASP A 92 9.41 -12.34 -35.08
C ASP A 92 10.82 -12.97 -35.07
N LYS A 93 11.24 -13.58 -33.96
CA LYS A 93 12.55 -14.21 -33.82
C LYS A 93 12.40 -15.72 -33.62
N ASP A 94 13.25 -16.49 -34.27
CA ASP A 94 13.35 -17.93 -34.04
C ASP A 94 13.78 -18.23 -32.60
N ILE A 95 13.26 -19.33 -32.05
CA ILE A 95 13.62 -19.80 -30.71
C ILE A 95 15.06 -20.32 -30.77
N PRO A 96 16.02 -19.74 -30.02
CA PRO A 96 17.41 -20.18 -30.05
C PRO A 96 17.56 -21.61 -29.54
N GLU A 97 18.51 -22.35 -30.12
CA GLU A 97 18.84 -23.71 -29.68
C GLU A 97 19.42 -23.71 -28.25
N ALA A 98 19.24 -24.82 -27.52
CA ALA A 98 19.51 -24.93 -26.08
C ALA A 98 20.95 -24.60 -25.64
N ASN A 99 21.92 -24.59 -26.56
CA ASN A 99 23.33 -24.29 -26.27
C ASN A 99 23.67 -22.79 -26.30
N ASP A 100 22.78 -21.94 -26.81
CA ASP A 100 23.02 -20.49 -26.91
C ASP A 100 22.57 -19.77 -25.63
N PHE A 101 23.30 -20.03 -24.55
CA PHE A 101 23.07 -19.42 -23.24
C PHE A 101 23.10 -17.87 -23.29
N GLU A 102 23.93 -17.28 -24.16
CA GLU A 102 24.03 -15.83 -24.33
C GLU A 102 22.75 -15.20 -24.93
N LEU A 103 22.05 -15.88 -25.85
CA LEU A 103 20.80 -15.36 -26.44
C LEU A 103 19.63 -15.44 -25.46
N ARG A 104 19.60 -16.49 -24.62
CA ARG A 104 18.67 -16.61 -23.48
C ARG A 104 18.92 -15.53 -22.43
N GLN A 105 20.18 -15.16 -22.19
CA GLN A 105 20.56 -14.13 -21.22
C GLN A 105 20.16 -12.70 -21.67
N GLY A 106 20.04 -12.47 -22.99
CA GLY A 106 19.43 -11.26 -23.56
C GLY A 106 17.90 -11.23 -23.53
N SER A 107 17.25 -12.34 -23.15
CA SER A 107 15.80 -12.44 -23.04
C SER A 107 15.34 -11.87 -21.69
N HIS A 108 14.29 -11.04 -21.69
CA HIS A 108 13.79 -10.44 -20.46
C HIS A 108 13.15 -11.53 -19.59
N VAL A 109 13.85 -11.95 -18.53
CA VAL A 109 13.37 -12.97 -17.57
C VAL A 109 12.35 -12.34 -16.64
N ILE A 110 11.20 -13.01 -16.49
CA ILE A 110 10.02 -12.49 -15.81
C ILE A 110 9.77 -13.32 -14.56
N ARG A 111 10.31 -12.86 -13.45
CA ARG A 111 10.10 -13.46 -12.11
C ARG A 111 9.10 -12.66 -11.27
N PHE A 112 8.81 -11.43 -11.68
CA PHE A 112 8.18 -10.46 -10.79
C PHE A 112 6.73 -10.81 -10.44
N TYR A 113 6.00 -11.49 -11.33
CA TYR A 113 4.60 -11.89 -11.12
C TYR A 113 4.40 -12.77 -9.88
N GLN A 114 5.34 -13.65 -9.58
CA GLN A 114 5.28 -14.54 -8.41
C GLN A 114 5.32 -13.75 -7.08
N TYR A 115 6.04 -12.62 -7.03
CA TYR A 115 6.25 -11.88 -5.78
C TYR A 115 5.36 -10.64 -5.61
N VAL A 116 4.45 -10.38 -6.57
CA VAL A 116 3.54 -9.22 -6.50
C VAL A 116 2.79 -9.12 -5.17
N PRO A 117 2.18 -10.19 -4.61
CA PRO A 117 1.48 -10.08 -3.32
C PRO A 117 2.41 -9.68 -2.17
N PHE A 118 3.63 -10.22 -2.13
CA PHE A 118 4.59 -9.92 -1.07
C PHE A 118 5.05 -8.47 -1.11
N ILE A 119 5.22 -7.92 -2.32
CA ILE A 119 5.61 -6.52 -2.49
C ILE A 119 4.48 -5.58 -2.11
N LEU A 120 3.25 -5.90 -2.52
CA LEU A 120 2.09 -5.13 -2.09
C LEU A 120 1.94 -5.17 -0.56
N MET A 121 2.24 -6.29 0.09
CA MET A 121 2.26 -6.39 1.55
C MET A 121 3.34 -5.50 2.18
N LEU A 122 4.55 -5.50 1.62
CA LEU A 122 5.63 -4.61 2.05
C LEU A 122 5.28 -3.13 1.87
N GLN A 123 4.67 -2.77 0.74
CA GLN A 123 4.18 -1.41 0.46
C GLN A 123 3.11 -0.98 1.46
N THR A 124 2.14 -1.85 1.72
CA THR A 124 1.08 -1.62 2.72
C THR A 124 1.68 -1.35 4.10
N PHE A 125 2.66 -2.15 4.50
CA PHE A 125 3.38 -1.95 5.76
C PHE A 125 4.15 -0.63 5.78
N GLY A 126 4.87 -0.30 4.70
CA GLY A 126 5.60 0.96 4.58
C GLY A 126 4.70 2.19 4.74
N PHE A 127 3.53 2.20 4.10
CA PHE A 127 2.54 3.28 4.24
C PHE A 127 1.90 3.39 5.63
N PHE A 128 1.94 2.32 6.43
CA PHE A 128 1.48 2.33 7.81
C PHE A 128 2.47 3.01 8.78
N LEU A 129 3.78 2.92 8.51
CA LEU A 129 4.84 3.36 9.43
C LEU A 129 4.80 4.85 9.82
N PRO A 130 4.68 5.83 8.89
CA PRO A 130 4.74 7.24 9.26
C PRO A 130 3.63 7.64 10.25
N GLY A 131 2.43 7.06 10.08
CA GLY A 131 1.33 7.25 11.03
C GLY A 131 1.54 6.60 12.38
N PHE A 132 2.19 5.42 12.41
CA PHE A 132 2.58 4.79 13.66
C PHE A 132 3.53 5.69 14.46
N PHE A 133 4.54 6.26 13.79
CA PHE A 133 5.46 7.21 14.42
C PHE A 133 4.77 8.49 14.88
N TRP A 134 3.86 9.06 14.08
CA TRP A 134 3.05 10.22 14.48
C TRP A 134 2.27 9.94 15.76
N ARG A 135 1.61 8.78 15.87
CA ARG A 135 0.81 8.42 17.05
C ARG A 135 1.65 8.23 18.30
N ARG A 136 2.76 7.50 18.17
CA ARG A 136 3.66 7.28 19.30
C ARG A 136 4.25 8.60 19.78
N GLY A 137 4.77 9.42 18.86
CA GLY A 137 5.36 10.72 19.20
C GLY A 137 4.36 11.75 19.72
N SER A 138 3.17 11.87 19.10
CA SER A 138 2.13 12.81 19.56
C SER A 138 1.58 12.46 20.95
N SER A 139 1.50 11.17 21.28
CA SER A 139 1.17 10.70 22.64
C SER A 139 2.25 11.09 23.66
N HIS A 140 3.53 10.92 23.32
CA HIS A 140 4.64 11.36 24.19
C HIS A 140 4.66 12.89 24.36
N LEU A 141 4.28 13.63 23.31
CA LEU A 141 4.12 15.07 23.33
C LEU A 141 2.80 15.53 23.98
N GLY A 142 1.98 14.65 24.57
CA GLY A 142 0.80 15.02 25.36
C GLY A 142 -0.25 15.84 24.60
N LEU A 143 -0.30 15.73 23.27
CA LEU A 143 -1.26 16.44 22.43
C LEU A 143 -2.52 15.58 22.28
N SER A 144 -3.55 15.92 23.05
CA SER A 144 -4.86 15.27 22.94
C SER A 144 -5.83 16.05 22.04
N LEU A 145 -5.33 16.68 20.98
CA LEU A 145 -6.14 17.42 20.00
C LEU A 145 -7.27 16.54 19.43
N GLN A 146 -6.97 15.26 19.21
CA GLN A 146 -7.93 14.25 18.77
C GLN A 146 -9.18 14.19 19.63
N LYS A 147 -9.06 14.26 20.97
CA LYS A 147 -10.23 14.16 21.87
C LYS A 147 -11.20 15.31 21.68
N TYR A 148 -10.67 16.50 21.42
CA TYR A 148 -11.48 17.70 21.18
C TYR A 148 -12.11 17.69 19.79
N LEU A 149 -11.37 17.29 18.77
CA LEU A 149 -11.88 17.15 17.40
C LEU A 149 -12.95 16.05 17.31
N ASP A 150 -12.75 14.92 17.98
CA ASP A 150 -13.75 13.85 18.08
C ASP A 150 -15.01 14.33 18.79
N GLN A 151 -14.88 15.08 19.88
CA GLN A 151 -16.03 15.64 20.60
C GLN A 151 -16.84 16.61 19.72
N LEU A 152 -16.16 17.45 18.94
CA LEU A 152 -16.81 18.34 17.97
C LEU A 152 -17.53 17.57 16.86
N HIS A 153 -16.92 16.49 16.37
CA HIS A 153 -17.51 15.69 15.30
C HIS A 153 -18.71 14.87 15.80
N MET A 154 -18.61 14.27 16.99
CA MET A 154 -19.73 13.53 17.59
C MET A 154 -20.93 14.42 17.88
N SER A 155 -20.71 15.69 18.20
CA SER A 155 -21.79 16.67 18.38
C SER A 155 -22.26 17.33 17.08
N ARG A 156 -21.69 16.98 15.91
CA ARG A 156 -21.96 17.65 14.63
C ARG A 156 -23.43 17.74 14.26
N HIS A 157 -24.22 16.71 14.54
CA HIS A 157 -25.66 16.71 14.30
C HIS A 157 -26.38 17.74 15.19
N LEU A 158 -26.02 17.83 16.47
CA LEU A 158 -26.53 18.84 17.42
C LEU A 158 -26.08 20.27 17.04
N LEU A 159 -24.91 20.41 16.40
CA LEU A 159 -24.40 21.70 15.90
C LEU A 159 -25.19 22.23 14.71
N LEU A 160 -25.83 21.35 13.92
CA LEU A 160 -26.68 21.73 12.79
C LEU A 160 -28.06 22.21 13.27
N GLU A 161 -28.54 21.62 14.37
CA GLU A 161 -29.88 21.88 14.92
C GLU A 161 -29.98 23.20 15.69
N SER A 162 -28.89 23.62 16.37
CA SER A 162 -28.91 24.87 17.15
C SER A 162 -27.62 25.72 17.00
N PRO A 163 -27.71 26.92 16.36
CA PRO A 163 -26.55 27.78 16.13
C PRO A 163 -25.96 28.36 17.43
N SER A 164 -26.75 28.44 18.50
CA SER A 164 -26.33 28.90 19.82
C SER A 164 -25.45 27.88 20.54
N TYR A 165 -25.83 26.59 20.51
CA TYR A 165 -25.03 25.49 21.08
C TYR A 165 -23.68 25.36 20.34
N ARG A 166 -23.69 25.54 19.02
CA ARG A 166 -22.48 25.52 18.20
C ARG A 166 -21.45 26.57 18.62
N ARG A 167 -21.90 27.82 18.80
CA ARG A 167 -21.00 28.90 19.23
C ARG A 167 -20.41 28.63 20.61
N GLU A 168 -21.21 28.12 21.55
CA GLU A 168 -20.72 27.84 22.90
C GLU A 168 -19.74 26.65 22.93
N LEU A 169 -19.99 25.59 22.14
CA LEU A 169 -19.06 24.46 22.05
C LEU A 169 -17.73 24.86 21.40
N ILE A 170 -17.77 25.60 20.28
CA ILE A 170 -16.56 26.11 19.62
C ILE A 170 -15.78 27.00 20.58
N ARG A 171 -16.46 27.89 21.32
CA ARG A 171 -15.84 28.76 22.33
C ARG A 171 -15.16 27.95 23.43
N ASN A 172 -15.82 26.92 23.93
CA ASN A 172 -15.26 26.04 24.96
C ASN A 172 -14.04 25.26 24.48
N VAL A 173 -14.03 24.79 23.23
CA VAL A 173 -12.86 24.14 22.63
C VAL A 173 -11.72 25.14 22.41
N ALA A 174 -12.03 26.33 21.88
CA ALA A 174 -11.05 27.38 21.65
C ALA A 174 -10.38 27.84 22.95
N ILE A 175 -11.14 28.06 24.02
CA ILE A 175 -10.60 28.43 25.35
C ILE A 175 -9.66 27.33 25.88
N ARG A 176 -10.04 26.06 25.76
CA ARG A 176 -9.20 24.95 26.21
C ARG A 176 -7.92 24.81 25.39
N LEU A 177 -7.99 25.04 24.08
CA LEU A 177 -6.80 25.08 23.21
C LEU A 177 -5.90 26.26 23.56
N ASP A 178 -6.44 27.46 23.77
CA ASP A 178 -5.67 28.64 24.16
C ASP A 178 -5.00 28.44 25.53
N GLN A 179 -5.72 27.90 26.51
CA GLN A 179 -5.17 27.52 27.81
C GLN A 179 -4.06 26.48 27.67
N TYR A 180 -4.23 25.48 26.79
CA TYR A 180 -3.21 24.48 26.51
C TYR A 180 -1.93 25.11 25.94
N PHE A 181 -2.06 26.06 25.01
CA PHE A 181 -0.92 26.75 24.43
C PHE A 181 -0.25 27.73 25.40
N ARG A 182 -1.02 28.39 26.28
CA ARG A 182 -0.48 29.32 27.31
C ARG A 182 0.23 28.60 28.45
N MET A 183 -0.28 27.46 28.90
CA MET A 183 0.32 26.70 30.00
C MET A 183 1.60 25.97 29.58
N ARG A 184 1.82 25.77 28.28
CA ARG A 184 3.07 25.18 27.78
C ARG A 184 4.15 26.24 27.59
N PRO A 185 5.39 25.95 28.02
CA PRO A 185 6.50 26.87 27.79
C PRO A 185 6.67 27.11 26.29
N ARG A 186 6.93 28.36 25.89
CA ARG A 186 7.11 28.76 24.48
C ARG A 186 8.19 27.95 23.74
N THR A 187 9.11 27.31 24.48
CA THR A 187 10.15 26.41 23.97
C THR A 187 9.63 25.03 23.50
N MET A 188 8.40 24.62 23.85
CA MET A 188 7.77 23.36 23.41
C MET A 188 7.01 23.49 22.08
N LEU A 189 6.52 24.68 21.74
CA LEU A 189 5.85 24.96 20.46
C LEU A 189 6.72 24.65 19.23
N PRO A 190 7.99 25.11 19.14
CA PRO A 190 8.85 24.76 18.00
C PRO A 190 9.13 23.26 17.94
N LYS A 191 9.20 22.55 19.07
CA LYS A 191 9.42 21.09 19.10
C LYS A 191 8.29 20.33 18.43
N LEU A 192 7.04 20.76 18.62
CA LEU A 192 5.89 20.15 17.96
C LEU A 192 5.93 20.40 16.45
N THR A 193 6.18 21.64 16.03
CA THR A 193 6.26 21.98 14.60
C THR A 193 7.39 21.23 13.91
N ILE A 194 8.57 21.13 14.54
CA ILE A 194 9.70 20.33 14.05
C ILE A 194 9.32 18.86 13.94
N PHE A 195 8.66 18.29 14.95
CA PHE A 195 8.21 16.90 14.91
C PHE A 195 7.19 16.65 13.79
N TYR A 196 6.24 17.56 13.59
CA TYR A 196 5.27 17.47 12.50
C TYR A 196 5.96 17.54 11.13
N LEU A 197 6.90 18.48 10.92
CA LEU A 197 7.69 18.56 9.68
C LEU A 197 8.52 17.30 9.45
N PHE A 198 9.11 16.73 10.50
CA PHE A 198 9.84 15.46 10.43
C PHE A 198 8.94 14.31 9.98
N ILE A 199 7.71 14.22 10.49
CA ILE A 199 6.74 13.21 10.04
C ILE A 199 6.36 13.41 8.58
N LYS A 200 6.15 14.66 8.13
CA LYS A 200 5.88 14.95 6.71
C LYS A 200 7.04 14.55 5.81
N LEU A 201 8.27 14.83 6.23
CA LEU A 201 9.47 14.37 5.53
C LEU A 201 9.52 12.83 5.47
N THR A 202 9.14 12.16 6.55
CA THR A 202 9.06 10.69 6.61
C THR A 202 8.03 10.13 5.61
N TYR A 203 6.88 10.78 5.44
CA TYR A 203 5.91 10.41 4.40
C TYR A 203 6.49 10.57 2.99
N LEU A 204 7.19 11.67 2.70
CA LEU A 204 7.81 11.90 1.40
C LEU A 204 8.91 10.88 1.10
N ILE A 205 9.79 10.62 2.07
CA ILE A 205 10.84 9.60 1.96
C ILE A 205 10.22 8.22 1.74
N ASN A 206 9.15 7.88 2.46
CA ASN A 206 8.47 6.60 2.25
C ASN A 206 7.93 6.47 0.82
N ILE A 207 7.30 7.51 0.27
CA ILE A 207 6.82 7.49 -1.13
C ILE A 207 7.97 7.25 -2.11
N LEU A 208 9.11 7.93 -1.92
CA LEU A 208 10.30 7.74 -2.77
C LEU A 208 10.86 6.32 -2.67
N ILE A 209 10.96 5.78 -1.44
CA ILE A 209 11.43 4.40 -1.23
C ILE A 209 10.50 3.41 -1.93
N GLN A 210 9.18 3.54 -1.77
CA GLN A 210 8.23 2.64 -2.42
C GLN A 210 8.33 2.72 -3.95
N LEU A 211 8.53 3.92 -4.50
CA LEU A 211 8.73 4.10 -5.94
C LEU A 211 10.04 3.44 -6.41
N ILE A 212 11.15 3.62 -5.69
CA ILE A 212 12.43 2.99 -6.02
C ILE A 212 12.35 1.47 -5.88
N CYS A 213 11.66 0.94 -4.88
CA CYS A 213 11.44 -0.50 -4.75
C CYS A 213 10.68 -1.06 -5.97
N LEU A 214 9.66 -0.35 -6.45
CA LEU A 214 8.96 -0.71 -7.70
C LEU A 214 9.86 -0.62 -8.93
N HIS A 215 10.73 0.40 -9.02
CA HIS A 215 11.70 0.58 -10.11
C HIS A 215 12.54 -0.67 -10.29
N TYR A 216 13.21 -1.04 -9.20
CA TYR A 216 14.18 -2.10 -9.18
C TYR A 216 13.53 -3.46 -9.41
N PHE A 217 12.38 -3.69 -8.79
CA PHE A 217 11.70 -4.96 -8.87
C PHE A 217 11.09 -5.24 -10.25
N MET A 218 10.47 -4.22 -10.86
CA MET A 218 9.87 -4.34 -12.19
C MET A 218 10.88 -4.11 -13.31
N ASN A 219 12.14 -3.76 -12.97
CA ASN A 219 13.17 -3.30 -13.89
C ASN A 219 12.65 -2.23 -14.88
N PHE A 220 11.87 -1.28 -14.36
CA PHE A 220 11.05 -0.36 -15.15
C PHE A 220 11.69 1.02 -15.20
N ASN A 221 12.11 1.50 -16.37
CA ASN A 221 12.60 2.88 -16.47
C ASN A 221 11.48 3.89 -16.18
N PHE A 222 11.67 4.69 -15.11
CA PHE A 222 10.76 5.76 -14.69
C PHE A 222 10.97 7.06 -15.47
N ASP A 223 11.40 6.97 -16.73
CA ASP A 223 11.41 8.15 -17.59
C ASP A 223 9.95 8.55 -17.89
N ILE A 224 9.64 9.84 -17.80
CA ILE A 224 8.28 10.36 -17.99
C ILE A 224 7.81 10.10 -19.42
N LYS A 225 8.72 10.15 -20.40
CA LYS A 225 8.41 9.79 -21.79
C LYS A 225 7.98 8.32 -21.90
N ASP A 226 8.78 7.43 -21.35
CA ASP A 226 8.50 6.00 -21.28
C ASP A 226 7.16 5.70 -20.57
N LEU A 227 6.80 6.46 -19.53
CA LEU A 227 5.54 6.31 -18.81
C LEU A 227 4.34 6.76 -19.67
N VAL A 228 4.47 7.89 -20.37
CA VAL A 228 3.44 8.39 -21.29
C VAL A 228 3.27 7.46 -22.49
N ASP A 229 4.36 7.02 -23.09
CA ASP A 229 4.35 6.10 -24.23
C ASP A 229 3.69 4.78 -23.84
N ARG A 230 3.95 4.26 -22.64
CA ARG A 230 3.29 3.06 -22.12
C ARG A 230 1.79 3.25 -21.85
N PHE A 231 1.36 4.42 -21.37
CA PHE A 231 -0.07 4.73 -21.22
C PHE A 231 -0.78 4.80 -22.57
N ILE A 232 -0.11 5.34 -23.60
CA ILE A 232 -0.62 5.41 -24.98
C ILE A 232 -0.65 4.01 -25.63
N ILE A 233 0.38 3.18 -25.42
CA ILE A 233 0.43 1.79 -25.90
C ILE A 233 -0.69 0.95 -25.26
N TYR A 234 -1.06 1.21 -24.00
CA TYR A 234 -2.21 0.54 -23.38
C TYR A 234 -3.55 0.86 -24.10
N SER A 235 -3.66 2.05 -24.71
CA SER A 235 -4.83 2.47 -25.49
C SER A 235 -4.88 1.88 -26.91
N ASN A 236 -3.73 1.54 -27.50
CA ASN A 236 -3.63 1.05 -28.88
C ASN A 236 -3.13 -0.40 -28.90
N THR A 237 -4.05 -1.37 -29.04
CA THR A 237 -3.98 -2.78 -29.52
C THR A 237 -2.68 -3.63 -29.52
N VAL A 238 -1.55 -3.19 -28.97
CA VAL A 238 -0.24 -3.85 -29.03
C VAL A 238 0.10 -4.40 -27.64
N ARG A 239 -0.82 -5.20 -27.08
CA ARG A 239 -0.58 -5.92 -25.80
C ARG A 239 0.37 -7.10 -25.96
N HIS A 240 0.44 -7.66 -27.18
CA HIS A 240 1.09 -8.95 -27.43
C HIS A 240 2.61 -8.88 -27.63
N THR A 241 3.19 -7.69 -27.83
CA THR A 241 4.63 -7.54 -28.13
C THR A 241 5.38 -6.67 -27.13
N SER A 242 4.75 -6.25 -26.03
CA SER A 242 5.44 -5.44 -25.03
C SER A 242 6.45 -6.31 -24.28
N LEU A 243 7.75 -5.98 -24.40
CA LEU A 243 8.84 -6.70 -23.72
C LEU A 243 8.69 -6.69 -22.19
N GLN A 244 8.05 -5.67 -21.63
CA GLN A 244 7.93 -5.48 -20.19
C GLN A 244 6.77 -6.27 -19.57
N PHE A 245 5.65 -6.39 -20.28
CA PHE A 245 4.44 -7.08 -19.82
C PHE A 245 3.89 -8.02 -20.90
N PRO A 246 4.65 -9.04 -21.29
CA PRO A 246 4.18 -9.98 -22.30
C PRO A 246 3.09 -10.87 -21.72
N THR A 247 2.04 -11.08 -22.51
CA THR A 247 0.94 -11.98 -22.13
C THR A 247 1.31 -13.46 -22.29
N ASN A 248 2.25 -13.73 -23.19
CA ASN A 248 2.71 -15.07 -23.53
C ASN A 248 4.20 -15.14 -23.22
N VAL A 249 4.62 -16.15 -22.48
CA VAL A 249 6.02 -16.37 -22.08
C VAL A 249 6.40 -17.81 -22.37
N LEU A 250 7.69 -18.04 -22.57
CA LEU A 250 8.25 -19.37 -22.73
C LEU A 250 8.77 -19.88 -21.38
N CYS A 251 8.65 -21.19 -21.20
CA CYS A 251 9.08 -21.91 -20.02
C CYS A 251 9.77 -23.19 -20.48
N ASP A 252 10.96 -23.44 -19.96
CA ASP A 252 11.68 -24.68 -20.20
C ASP A 252 11.62 -25.56 -18.94
N PHE A 253 11.33 -26.85 -19.13
CA PHE A 253 11.36 -27.84 -18.07
C PHE A 253 11.95 -29.15 -18.61
N ILE A 254 12.63 -29.89 -17.74
CA ILE A 254 13.33 -31.13 -18.10
C ILE A 254 12.48 -32.30 -17.63
N CYS A 255 12.17 -33.23 -18.55
CA CYS A 255 11.61 -34.53 -18.22
C CYS A 255 12.74 -35.56 -18.18
N SER A 256 13.01 -36.16 -17.03
CA SER A 256 13.91 -37.31 -16.93
C SER A 256 13.11 -38.58 -17.21
N GLU A 257 13.46 -39.29 -18.28
CA GLU A 257 13.00 -40.66 -18.50
C GLU A 257 13.78 -41.59 -17.56
N LEU A 258 13.06 -42.48 -16.86
CA LEU A 258 13.59 -43.40 -15.86
C LEU A 258 13.49 -44.84 -16.37
#